data_AF-A0A9C6SIP9-F1
#
_entry.id   AF-A0A9C6SIP9-F1
#
_cell.length_a   1.000
_cell.length_b   1.000
_cell.length_c   1.000
_cell.angle_alpha   90.00
_cell.angle_beta   90.00
_cell.angle_gamma   90.00
#
_symmetry.space_group_name_H-M   'P 1'
#
loop_
_entity.id
_entity.type
_entity.pdbx_description
1 polymer ?
#
loop_
_entity_poly.entity_id
_entity_poly.type
_entity_poly.pdbx_seq_one_letter_code
_entity_poly.pdbx_strand_id
1 'polypeptide(L)'
;MDFIFLRYCCNLVESLFAKSIFVQLFFNVVCLSIARVETVMKLGNAADTIRFGSFTFAQAAHIFVLCLPGQRLLNHSEEVYNAACEAMWYIFPKKCHNLYKFLLARTLVFSKITAFKVATMSMKTFLAVNTFYRDSFYTMLRLYIILL
;
A
#
# COMPACT_ATOMS: atom_id res chain seq x y z
N MET A 1 -5.84 -29.89 -15.35
CA MET A 1 -6.35 -29.08 -14.23
C MET A 1 -5.64 -27.72 -14.27
N ASP A 2 -6.25 -26.80 -15.01
CA ASP A 2 -5.53 -26.13 -16.09
C ASP A 2 -5.29 -24.65 -15.81
N PHE A 3 -4.28 -24.09 -16.47
CA PHE A 3 -3.78 -22.70 -16.41
C PHE A 3 -4.84 -21.59 -16.16
N ILE A 4 -6.09 -21.81 -16.58
CA ILE A 4 -7.26 -20.95 -16.34
C ILE A 4 -7.61 -20.82 -14.85
N PHE A 5 -7.64 -21.93 -14.10
CA PHE A 5 -7.96 -21.93 -12.66
C PHE A 5 -6.93 -21.11 -11.87
N LEU A 6 -5.67 -21.23 -12.26
CA LEU A 6 -4.59 -20.51 -11.60
C LEU A 6 -4.63 -19.01 -11.83
N ARG A 7 -4.94 -18.60 -13.07
CA ARG A 7 -5.10 -17.20 -13.43
C ARG A 7 -6.31 -16.59 -12.71
N TYR A 8 -7.38 -17.37 -12.53
CA TYR A 8 -8.54 -16.97 -11.75
C TYR A 8 -8.18 -16.75 -10.26
N CYS A 9 -7.47 -17.69 -9.62
CA CYS A 9 -7.01 -17.52 -8.24
C CYS A 9 -6.11 -16.30 -8.06
N CYS A 10 -5.17 -16.05 -8.98
CA CYS A 10 -4.28 -14.88 -8.89
C CYS A 10 -5.05 -13.56 -9.00
N ASN A 11 -5.94 -13.44 -9.98
CA ASN A 11 -6.76 -12.24 -10.16
C ASN A 11 -7.70 -11.99 -8.97
N LEU A 12 -8.23 -13.06 -8.36
CA LEU A 12 -9.08 -12.96 -7.18
C LEU A 12 -8.29 -12.44 -5.98
N VAL A 13 -7.11 -13.01 -5.72
CA VAL A 13 -6.21 -12.57 -4.63
C VAL A 13 -5.81 -11.11 -4.83
N GLU A 14 -5.42 -10.72 -6.04
CA GLU A 14 -5.08 -9.34 -6.38
C GLU A 14 -6.26 -8.39 -6.11
N SER A 15 -7.45 -8.71 -6.62
CA SER A 15 -8.64 -7.88 -6.44
C SER A 15 -9.04 -7.74 -4.97
N LEU A 16 -8.97 -8.83 -4.21
CA LEU A 16 -9.24 -8.82 -2.77
C LEU A 16 -8.23 -7.98 -2.00
N PHE A 17 -6.93 -8.12 -2.30
CA PHE A 17 -5.89 -7.30 -1.69
C PHE A 17 -6.06 -5.82 -2.03
N ALA A 18 -6.28 -5.49 -3.31
CA ALA A 18 -6.49 -4.11 -3.75
C ALA A 18 -7.72 -3.49 -3.07
N LYS A 19 -8.83 -4.23 -3.00
CA LYS A 19 -10.06 -3.78 -2.34
C LYS A 19 -9.88 -3.58 -0.84
N SER A 20 -9.25 -4.53 -0.16
CA SER A 20 -8.96 -4.44 1.29
C SER A 20 -8.11 -3.21 1.60
N ILE A 21 -7.07 -2.98 0.79
CA ILE A 21 -6.15 -1.86 0.96
C ILE A 21 -6.86 -0.53 0.72
N PHE A 22 -7.73 -0.44 -0.29
CA PHE A 22 -8.51 0.75 -0.57
C PHE A 22 -9.44 1.11 0.60
N VAL A 23 -10.17 0.13 1.14
CA VAL A 23 -11.04 0.32 2.31
C VAL A 23 -10.23 0.75 3.54
N GLN A 24 -9.06 0.14 3.75
CA GLN A 24 -8.17 0.50 4.85
C GLN A 24 -7.70 1.95 4.76
N LEU A 25 -7.31 2.40 3.56
CA LEU A 25 -6.85 3.76 3.33
C LEU A 25 -7.98 4.76 3.56
N PHE A 26 -9.19 4.47 3.08
CA PHE A 26 -10.36 5.30 3.31
C PHE A 26 -10.63 5.51 4.80
N PHE A 27 -10.69 4.41 5.57
CA PHE A 27 -10.88 4.48 7.02
C PHE A 27 -9.78 5.28 7.72
N ASN A 28 -8.54 5.13 7.25
CA ASN A 28 -7.41 5.83 7.82
C ASN A 28 -7.51 7.34 7.65
N VAL A 29 -7.86 7.78 6.44
CA VAL A 29 -8.04 9.21 6.12
C VAL A 29 -9.14 9.83 6.99
N VAL A 30 -10.26 9.12 7.16
CA VAL A 30 -11.36 9.58 8.02
C VAL A 30 -10.90 9.70 9.48
N CYS A 31 -10.28 8.66 10.03
CA CYS A 31 -9.81 8.65 11.42
C CYS A 31 -8.72 9.72 11.69
N LEU A 32 -7.77 9.91 10.76
CA LEU A 32 -6.73 10.96 10.88
C LEU A 32 -7.33 12.36 10.82
N SER A 33 -8.36 12.57 10.00
CA SER A 33 -9.03 13.87 9.90
C SER A 33 -9.73 14.23 11.21
N ILE A 34 -10.46 13.28 11.81
CA ILE A 34 -11.13 13.46 13.10
C ILE A 34 -10.11 13.72 14.22
N ALA A 35 -9.08 12.87 14.34
CA ALA A 35 -8.06 13.01 15.38
C ALA A 35 -7.35 14.38 15.33
N ARG A 36 -7.17 14.93 14.13
CA ARG A 36 -6.56 16.24 13.92
C ARG A 36 -7.43 17.39 14.40
N VAL A 37 -8.71 17.39 14.02
CA VAL A 37 -9.65 18.44 14.43
C VAL A 37 -9.78 18.46 15.94
N GLU A 38 -9.90 17.28 16.57
CA GLU A 38 -9.88 17.13 18.03
C GLU A 38 -8.59 17.70 18.67
N THR A 39 -7.44 17.45 18.05
CA THR A 39 -6.15 17.95 18.55
C THR A 39 -6.06 19.49 18.50
N VAL A 40 -6.61 20.12 17.46
CA VAL A 40 -6.63 21.59 17.33
C VAL A 40 -7.65 22.21 18.30
N MET A 41 -8.83 21.60 18.47
CA MET A 41 -9.85 22.11 19.40
C MET A 41 -9.43 21.99 20.87
N LYS A 42 -8.68 20.94 21.21
CA LYS A 42 -8.24 20.67 22.59
C LYS A 42 -6.79 21.09 22.85
N LEU A 43 -6.29 22.03 22.06
CA LEU A 43 -4.94 22.58 22.18
C LEU A 43 -4.80 23.32 23.51
N GLY A 44 -4.40 22.60 24.56
CA GLY A 44 -4.30 23.11 25.94
C GLY A 44 -4.37 22.00 27.00
N ASN A 45 -4.97 20.85 26.69
CA ASN A 45 -5.01 19.71 27.61
C ASN A 45 -3.98 18.65 27.22
N ALA A 46 -2.86 18.57 27.94
CA ALA A 46 -1.75 17.66 27.63
C ALA A 46 -2.17 16.18 27.57
N ALA A 47 -3.14 15.76 28.39
CA ALA A 47 -3.63 14.39 28.43
C ALA A 47 -4.34 13.98 27.13
N ASP A 48 -5.13 14.89 26.54
CA ASP A 48 -5.85 14.61 25.29
C ASP A 48 -4.90 14.59 24.09
N THR A 49 -3.93 15.51 24.04
CA THR A 49 -2.90 15.54 23.00
C THR A 49 -2.09 14.23 22.95
N ILE A 50 -1.70 13.67 24.10
CA ILE A 50 -0.97 12.40 24.18
C ILE A 50 -1.83 11.23 23.69
N ARG A 51 -3.13 11.23 24.01
CA ARG A 51 -4.08 10.20 23.54
C ARG A 51 -4.24 10.24 22.01
N PHE A 52 -4.50 11.41 21.43
CA PHE A 52 -4.65 11.53 19.97
C PHE A 52 -3.33 11.30 19.22
N GLY A 53 -2.19 11.71 19.82
CA GLY A 53 -0.86 11.41 19.30
C GLY A 53 -0.56 9.92 19.24
N SER A 54 -0.85 9.18 20.33
CA SER A 54 -0.63 7.72 20.36
C SER A 54 -1.56 6.98 19.40
N PHE A 55 -2.82 7.42 19.26
CA PHE A 55 -3.75 6.89 18.26
C PHE A 55 -3.22 7.09 16.83
N THR A 56 -2.75 8.28 16.51
CA THR A 56 -2.19 8.61 15.19
C THR A 56 -0.95 7.76 14.88
N PHE A 57 -0.08 7.55 15.88
CA PHE A 57 1.10 6.70 15.73
C PHE A 57 0.74 5.23 15.50
N ALA A 58 -0.21 4.69 16.29
CA ALA A 58 -0.69 3.32 16.12
C ALA A 58 -1.27 3.09 14.73
N GLN A 59 -2.04 4.07 14.25
CA GLN A 59 -2.68 4.02 12.94
C GLN A 59 -1.67 4.14 11.78
N ALA A 60 -0.60 4.93 11.94
CA ALA A 60 0.51 4.98 10.99
C ALA A 60 1.32 3.67 10.97
N ALA A 61 1.62 3.09 12.14
CA ALA A 61 2.31 1.81 12.25
C ALA A 61 1.51 0.67 11.61
N HIS A 62 0.18 0.68 11.78
CA HIS A 62 -0.70 -0.29 11.15
C HIS A 62 -0.60 -0.25 9.61
N ILE A 63 -0.70 0.94 9.00
CA ILE A 63 -0.52 1.06 7.54
C ILE A 63 0.88 0.62 7.12
N PHE A 64 1.91 1.00 7.88
CA PHE A 64 3.29 0.66 7.56
C PHE A 64 3.50 -0.86 7.48
N VAL A 65 2.98 -1.61 8.45
CA VAL A 65 3.01 -3.08 8.45
C VAL A 65 2.24 -3.68 7.28
N LEU A 66 1.15 -3.05 6.84
CA LEU A 66 0.38 -3.47 5.67
C LEU A 66 1.07 -3.17 4.33
N CYS A 67 1.78 -2.05 4.23
CA CYS A 67 2.51 -1.66 3.02
C CYS A 67 3.78 -2.48 2.80
N LEU A 68 4.46 -2.93 3.86
CA LEU A 68 5.70 -3.71 3.77
C LEU A 68 5.58 -5.01 2.93
N PRO A 69 4.63 -5.93 3.19
CA PRO A 69 4.48 -7.13 2.38
C PRO A 69 4.02 -6.80 0.96
N GLY A 70 3.17 -5.79 0.78
CA GLY A 70 2.75 -5.32 -0.56
C GLY A 70 3.94 -4.82 -1.40
N GLN A 71 4.82 -4.02 -0.83
CA GLN A 71 6.03 -3.56 -1.50
C GLN A 71 7.03 -4.68 -1.78
N ARG A 72 7.30 -5.56 -0.81
CA ARG A 72 8.21 -6.70 -1.02
C ARG A 72 7.71 -7.63 -2.11
N LEU A 73 6.40 -7.86 -2.16
CA LEU A 73 5.77 -8.68 -3.19
C LEU A 73 5.92 -8.03 -4.59
N LEU A 74 5.75 -6.72 -4.69
CA LEU A 74 5.96 -5.97 -5.93
C LEU A 74 7.43 -6.02 -6.39
N ASN A 75 8.38 -5.66 -5.53
CA ASN A 75 9.82 -5.69 -5.86
C ASN A 75 10.28 -7.09 -6.27
N HIS A 76 9.88 -8.12 -5.52
CA HIS A 76 10.27 -9.48 -5.82
C HIS A 76 9.61 -9.98 -7.12
N SER A 77 8.38 -9.56 -7.41
CA SER A 77 7.73 -9.91 -8.67
C SER A 77 8.42 -9.30 -9.90
N GLU A 78 8.96 -8.08 -9.76
CA GLU A 78 9.74 -7.39 -10.79
C GLU A 78 11.10 -8.06 -11.01
N GLU A 79 11.80 -8.42 -9.92
CA GLU A 79 13.08 -9.14 -9.98
C GLU A 79 12.93 -10.53 -10.62
N VAL A 80 11.91 -11.29 -10.21
CA VAL A 80 11.62 -12.61 -10.79
C VAL A 80 11.14 -12.50 -12.24
N TYR A 81 10.44 -11.43 -12.61
CA TYR A 81 10.10 -11.16 -14.02
C TYR A 81 11.36 -10.95 -14.87
N ASN A 82 12.27 -10.11 -14.39
CA ASN A 82 13.50 -9.78 -15.13
C ASN A 82 14.41 -11.01 -15.26
N ALA A 83 14.60 -11.76 -14.17
CA ALA A 83 15.36 -13.01 -14.18
C ALA A 83 14.72 -14.09 -15.06
N ALA A 84 13.38 -14.15 -15.14
CA ALA A 84 12.69 -15.08 -16.01
C ALA A 84 12.81 -14.70 -17.50
N CYS A 85 12.89 -13.41 -17.83
CA CYS A 85 13.17 -12.93 -19.19
C CYS A 85 14.61 -13.21 -19.64
N GLU A 86 15.58 -13.12 -18.72
CA GLU A 86 17.00 -13.41 -19.00
C GLU A 86 17.31 -14.93 -18.99
N ALA A 87 16.49 -15.75 -18.35
CA ALA A 87 16.67 -17.19 -18.33
C ALA A 87 16.56 -17.79 -19.74
N MET A 88 17.50 -18.68 -20.10
CA MET A 88 17.51 -19.44 -21.36
C MET A 88 16.35 -20.45 -21.42
N TRP A 89 15.13 -19.94 -21.59
CA TRP A 89 13.86 -20.68 -21.53
C TRP A 89 13.75 -21.83 -22.54
N TYR A 90 14.55 -21.77 -23.60
CA TYR A 90 14.63 -22.77 -24.67
C TYR A 90 15.40 -24.04 -24.27
N ILE A 91 16.19 -24.01 -23.18
CA ILE A 91 16.98 -25.16 -22.71
C ILE A 91 16.19 -26.00 -21.68
N PHE A 92 15.08 -25.48 -21.14
CA PHE A 92 14.34 -26.18 -20.08
C PHE A 92 13.63 -27.45 -20.57
N PRO A 93 13.65 -28.54 -19.78
CA PRO A 93 12.89 -29.74 -20.08
C PRO A 93 11.37 -29.46 -20.10
N LYS A 94 10.61 -30.21 -20.90
CA LYS A 94 9.16 -30.00 -21.13
C LYS A 94 8.32 -29.88 -19.84
N LYS A 95 8.71 -30.56 -18.76
CA LYS A 95 8.05 -30.43 -17.43
C LYS A 95 8.28 -29.07 -16.77
N CYS A 96 9.48 -28.50 -16.89
CA CYS A 96 9.81 -27.17 -16.36
C CYS A 96 9.21 -26.03 -17.19
N HIS A 97 8.91 -26.29 -18.46
CA HIS A 97 8.34 -25.29 -19.35
C HIS A 97 6.92 -24.82 -18.91
N ASN A 98 6.13 -25.71 -18.31
CA ASN A 98 4.83 -25.35 -17.72
C ASN A 98 4.99 -24.52 -16.44
N LEU A 99 5.97 -24.86 -15.60
CA LEU A 99 6.31 -24.09 -14.39
C LEU A 99 6.88 -22.71 -14.74
N TYR A 100 7.67 -22.60 -15.81
CA TYR A 100 8.18 -21.34 -16.33
C TYR A 100 7.04 -20.44 -16.84
N LYS A 101 6.11 -20.99 -17.64
CA LYS A 101 4.92 -20.26 -18.10
C LYS A 101 4.04 -19.80 -16.92
N PHE A 102 3.92 -20.62 -15.89
CA PHE A 102 3.22 -20.27 -14.65
C PHE A 102 3.91 -19.12 -13.92
N LEU A 103 5.23 -19.20 -13.75
CA LEU A 103 6.03 -18.19 -13.08
C LEU A 103 5.92 -16.85 -13.83
N LEU A 104 6.04 -16.89 -15.16
CA LEU A 104 5.93 -15.73 -16.03
C LEU A 104 4.52 -15.11 -16.01
N ALA A 105 3.46 -15.93 -16.02
CA ALA A 105 2.09 -15.45 -15.90
C ALA A 105 1.82 -14.81 -14.53
N ARG A 106 2.35 -15.42 -13.46
CA ARG A 106 2.29 -14.89 -12.11
C ARG A 106 3.02 -13.53 -12.04
N THR A 107 4.25 -13.43 -12.51
CA THR A 107 5.03 -12.18 -12.48
C THR A 107 4.48 -11.09 -13.40
N LEU A 108 3.92 -11.43 -14.56
CA LEU A 108 3.21 -10.48 -15.43
C LEU A 108 1.94 -9.91 -14.79
N VAL A 109 1.20 -10.72 -14.04
CA VAL A 109 0.01 -10.28 -13.29
C VAL A 109 0.44 -9.40 -12.10
N PHE A 110 1.44 -9.82 -11.32
CA PHE A 110 1.98 -9.02 -10.21
C PHE A 110 2.63 -7.70 -10.66
N SER A 111 3.32 -7.70 -11.81
CA SER A 111 3.83 -6.48 -12.46
C SER A 111 2.67 -5.58 -12.93
N LYS A 112 1.55 -6.17 -13.36
CA LYS A 112 0.30 -5.47 -13.72
C LYS A 112 -0.55 -4.99 -12.54
N ILE A 113 -0.24 -5.36 -11.28
CA ILE A 113 -0.80 -4.68 -10.09
C ILE A 113 -0.44 -3.18 -10.08
N THR A 114 0.40 -2.74 -11.03
CA THR A 114 0.73 -1.35 -11.32
C THR A 114 -0.13 -0.70 -12.41
N ALA A 115 -1.25 -1.30 -12.85
CA ALA A 115 -2.04 -0.79 -13.98
C ALA A 115 -3.52 -0.47 -13.68
N PHE A 116 -3.86 -0.12 -12.43
CA PHE A 116 -5.11 0.57 -12.11
C PHE A 116 -4.85 1.97 -11.53
N LYS A 117 -4.07 2.76 -12.28
CA LYS A 117 -4.08 4.24 -12.46
C LYS A 117 -4.70 5.16 -11.38
N VAL A 118 -4.66 4.82 -10.09
CA VAL A 118 -5.19 5.68 -9.01
C VAL A 118 -4.26 5.69 -7.80
N ALA A 119 -3.67 4.56 -7.40
CA ALA A 119 -2.54 4.54 -6.45
C ALA A 119 -1.90 3.15 -6.42
N THR A 120 -0.64 3.02 -6.84
CA THR A 120 0.18 1.91 -6.37
C THR A 120 0.41 2.13 -4.89
N MET A 121 -0.02 1.18 -4.05
CA MET A 121 0.32 1.20 -2.63
C MET A 121 1.80 0.88 -2.48
N SER A 122 2.58 1.93 -2.59
CA SER A 122 4.01 1.96 -2.42
C SER A 122 4.29 2.79 -1.18
N MET A 123 5.38 2.51 -0.49
CA MET A 123 5.89 3.39 0.55
C MET A 123 6.03 4.84 0.04
N LYS A 124 6.22 5.04 -1.27
CA LYS A 124 6.16 6.35 -1.91
C LYS A 124 4.81 7.07 -1.73
N THR A 125 3.69 6.39 -1.98
CA THR A 125 2.35 6.97 -1.80
C THR A 125 2.01 7.16 -0.32
N PHE A 126 2.42 6.24 0.56
CA PHE A 126 2.30 6.43 2.01
C PHE A 126 3.06 7.67 2.50
N LEU A 127 4.32 7.85 2.05
CA LEU A 127 5.14 9.01 2.42
C LEU A 127 4.56 10.31 1.86
N ALA A 128 4.10 10.31 0.61
CA ALA A 128 3.46 11.48 0.00
C ALA A 128 2.22 11.89 0.80
N VAL A 129 1.33 10.94 1.08
CA VAL A 129 0.10 11.18 1.84
C VAL A 129 0.40 11.72 3.24
N ASN A 130 1.36 11.13 3.98
CA ASN A 130 1.78 11.65 5.29
C ASN A 130 2.36 13.06 5.20
N THR A 131 3.12 13.36 4.15
CA THR A 131 3.72 14.69 3.94
C THR A 131 2.64 15.73 3.69
N PHE A 132 1.70 15.47 2.77
CA PHE A 132 0.53 16.33 2.55
C PHE A 132 -0.27 16.54 3.83
N TYR A 133 -0.50 15.47 4.58
CA TYR A 133 -1.20 15.55 5.85
C TYR A 133 -0.47 16.42 6.86
N ARG A 134 0.85 16.27 6.99
CA ARG A 134 1.68 17.07 7.89
C ARG A 134 1.62 18.55 7.52
N ASP A 135 1.77 18.89 6.25
CA ASP A 135 1.79 20.26 5.77
C ASP A 135 0.42 20.95 5.97
N SER A 136 -0.67 20.21 5.73
CA SER A 136 -2.03 20.66 6.04
C SER A 136 -2.23 20.94 7.53
N PHE A 137 -1.72 20.07 8.42
CA PHE A 137 -1.83 20.28 9.86
C PHE A 137 -1.06 21.51 10.34
N TYR A 138 0.18 21.69 9.87
CA TYR A 138 0.98 22.88 10.20
C TYR A 138 0.29 24.17 9.75
N THR A 139 -0.35 24.17 8.58
CA THR A 139 -1.09 25.33 8.08
C THR A 139 -2.28 25.66 8.97
N MET A 140 -3.06 24.65 9.39
CA MET A 140 -4.20 24.84 10.29
C MET A 140 -3.77 25.33 11.67
N LEU A 141 -2.70 24.77 12.23
CA LEU A 141 -2.13 25.24 13.50
C LEU A 141 -1.68 26.70 13.40
N ARG A 142 -1.01 27.07 12.30
CA ARG A 142 -0.56 28.45 12.06
C ARG A 142 -1.73 29.43 11.97
N LEU A 143 -2.80 29.07 11.25
CA LEU A 143 -4.00 29.91 11.15
C LEU A 143 -4.70 30.06 12.51
N TYR A 144 -4.78 28.99 13.29
CA TYR A 144 -5.36 29.03 14.64
C TYR A 144 -4.58 29.97 15.58
N ILE A 145 -3.25 29.94 15.55
CA ILE A 145 -2.40 30.84 16.35
C ILE A 145 -2.54 32.30 15.92
N ILE A 146 -2.75 32.59 14.63
CA ILE A 146 -2.93 33.96 14.11
C ILE A 146 -4.31 34.53 14.50
N LEU A 147 -5.32 33.68 14.67
CA LEU A 147 -6.69 34.05 15.04
C LEU A 147 -6.89 34.27 16.55
N LEU A 148 -5.93 33.85 17.39
CA LEU A 148 -5.95 33.99 18.85
C LEU A 148 -5.12 35.20 19.28
#